data_AF-A0A370PK63-F1
#
_entry.id   AF-A0A370PK63-F1
#
_cell.length_a   1.000
_cell.length_b   1.000
_cell.length_c   1.000
_cell.angle_alpha   90.00
_cell.angle_beta   90.00
_cell.angle_gamma   90.00
#
_symmetry.space_group_name_H-M   'P 1'
#
loop_
_entity.id
_entity.type
_entity.pdbx_description
1 polymer ?
#
loop_
_entity_poly.entity_id
_entity_poly.type
_entity_poly.pdbx_seq_one_letter_code
_entity_poly.pdbx_strand_id
1 'polypeptide(L)'
;MSSLLSFFGWAVLPNYVTSIVQSVYYGITIRAGEPRPQPGTPRYARHRRRIYILVVTSYLLYTLYETFHRVQVAGDFYRALGVSPFADERTIKSRFRRLAAQHHPDKVGGAVSDSYFVYLRLAQDTLLDPVKRVAYDMYGPDMLNWGDKRTLQEFVMAGLQRSLPQYVIGLVTIVVLQFTYWSEWGRYWRYFTFAALVTLESILLTRPAAVLLPWSYIPAGLQGLLGFSSKGPEFYLLPFQILTLAQRASVTLHIFISQVTPPEISKRASSAPGDRLHPQTMQKLGQLAQLSRATDGEATRLLQLGFAPFKGDREGVTALRKGMKEALVLGSVRASPGVQQAVGEVIRRKKQGKAD
;
A
#
# COMPACT_ATOMS: atom_id res chain seq x y z
N MET A 1 -20.94 -8.03 -13.90
CA MET A 1 -21.41 -8.80 -12.72
C MET A 1 -20.27 -9.43 -11.91
N SER A 2 -19.10 -9.72 -12.49
CA SER A 2 -17.91 -10.24 -11.77
C SER A 2 -17.26 -9.26 -10.78
N SER A 3 -17.45 -7.95 -10.96
CA SER A 3 -16.89 -6.91 -10.08
C SER A 3 -17.56 -6.85 -8.69
N LEU A 4 -18.86 -7.14 -8.61
CA LEU A 4 -19.60 -7.15 -7.34
C LEU A 4 -19.33 -8.42 -6.52
N LEU A 5 -19.21 -9.58 -7.19
CA LEU A 5 -18.78 -10.83 -6.56
C LEU A 5 -17.35 -10.73 -6.01
N SER A 6 -16.46 -10.05 -6.74
CA SER A 6 -15.13 -9.70 -6.23
C SER A 6 -15.25 -8.80 -5.00
N PHE A 7 -16.05 -7.72 -5.03
CA PHE A 7 -16.23 -6.83 -3.88
C PHE A 7 -16.75 -7.54 -2.62
N PHE A 8 -17.74 -8.44 -2.79
CA PHE A 8 -18.28 -9.24 -1.68
C PHE A 8 -17.27 -10.28 -1.17
N GLY A 9 -16.54 -10.92 -2.09
CA GLY A 9 -15.41 -11.78 -1.77
C GLY A 9 -14.37 -11.02 -0.95
N TRP A 10 -13.98 -9.82 -1.37
CA TRP A 10 -13.04 -8.95 -0.67
C TRP A 10 -13.55 -8.56 0.73
N ALA A 11 -14.85 -8.32 0.95
CA ALA A 11 -15.34 -7.93 2.28
C ALA A 11 -15.37 -9.09 3.30
N VAL A 12 -15.61 -10.32 2.83
CA VAL A 12 -15.87 -11.48 3.70
C VAL A 12 -14.66 -12.42 3.80
N LEU A 13 -13.95 -12.69 2.70
CA LEU A 13 -12.82 -13.62 2.67
C LEU A 13 -11.70 -13.24 3.64
N PRO A 14 -11.23 -11.98 3.72
CA PRO A 14 -10.10 -11.66 4.59
C PRO A 14 -10.39 -11.92 6.06
N ASN A 15 -11.62 -11.65 6.51
CA ASN A 15 -12.02 -11.92 7.90
C ASN A 15 -12.11 -13.42 8.20
N TYR A 16 -12.53 -14.23 7.23
CA TYR A 16 -12.62 -15.68 7.38
C TYR A 16 -11.26 -16.38 7.25
N VAL A 17 -10.46 -15.98 6.26
CA VAL A 17 -9.10 -16.51 6.06
C VAL A 17 -8.22 -16.15 7.25
N THR A 18 -8.35 -14.95 7.82
CA THR A 18 -7.58 -14.61 9.01
C THR A 18 -7.91 -15.42 10.25
N SER A 19 -9.17 -15.82 10.46
CA SER A 19 -9.51 -16.68 11.60
C SER A 19 -8.93 -18.09 11.42
N ILE A 20 -8.92 -18.62 10.20
CA ILE A 20 -8.29 -19.91 9.85
C ILE A 20 -6.76 -19.83 9.98
N VAL A 21 -6.13 -18.82 9.40
CA VAL A 21 -4.67 -18.65 9.49
C VAL A 21 -4.25 -18.43 10.94
N GLN A 22 -5.05 -17.71 11.73
CA GLN A 22 -4.78 -17.52 13.16
C GLN A 22 -4.93 -18.81 13.97
N SER A 23 -5.92 -19.66 13.66
CA SER A 23 -6.07 -20.96 14.33
C SER A 23 -4.91 -21.91 13.99
N VAL A 24 -4.49 -21.94 12.72
CA VAL A 24 -3.32 -22.72 12.26
C VAL A 24 -2.02 -22.18 12.87
N TYR A 25 -1.83 -20.85 12.88
CA TYR A 25 -0.66 -20.21 13.48
C TYR A 25 -0.53 -20.58 14.96
N TYR A 26 -1.62 -20.50 15.74
CA TYR A 26 -1.59 -20.91 17.15
C TYR A 26 -1.47 -22.41 17.35
N GLY A 27 -1.96 -23.24 16.42
CA GLY A 27 -1.73 -24.68 16.44
C GLY A 27 -0.26 -25.07 16.27
N ILE A 28 0.50 -24.26 15.51
CA ILE A 28 1.92 -24.52 15.22
C ILE A 28 2.84 -23.86 16.25
N THR A 29 2.54 -22.62 16.68
CA THR A 29 3.46 -21.84 17.54
C THR A 29 3.30 -22.07 19.04
N ILE A 30 2.14 -22.54 19.50
CA ILE A 30 1.91 -22.77 20.93
C ILE A 30 2.23 -24.23 21.25
N ARG A 31 3.26 -24.45 22.07
CA ARG A 31 3.63 -25.78 22.58
C ARG A 31 2.47 -26.34 23.42
N ALA A 32 2.22 -27.65 23.33
CA ALA A 32 1.17 -28.33 24.09
C ALA A 32 1.31 -28.01 25.60
N GLY A 33 0.37 -27.24 26.15
CA GLY A 33 0.31 -26.87 27.57
C GLY A 33 0.13 -25.38 27.88
N GLU A 34 0.44 -24.45 26.96
CA GLU A 34 0.21 -23.03 27.20
C GLU A 34 -1.23 -22.60 26.83
N PRO A 35 -1.90 -21.76 27.65
CA PRO A 35 -3.27 -21.33 27.37
C PRO A 35 -3.30 -20.46 26.11
N ARG A 36 -4.18 -20.81 25.17
CA ARG A 36 -4.39 -20.03 23.95
C ARG A 36 -4.77 -18.59 24.32
N PRO A 37 -4.20 -17.56 23.66
CA PRO A 37 -4.53 -16.18 23.95
C PRO A 37 -6.03 -15.94 23.69
N GLN A 38 -6.76 -15.55 24.74
CA GLN A 38 -8.21 -15.39 24.66
C GLN A 38 -8.60 -14.13 23.87
N PRO A 39 -9.75 -14.16 23.15
CA PRO A 39 -10.32 -12.99 22.50
C PRO A 39 -10.48 -11.83 23.51
N GLY A 40 -9.89 -10.68 23.23
CA GLY A 40 -9.92 -9.50 24.11
C GLY A 40 -8.59 -9.16 24.79
N THR A 41 -7.61 -10.06 24.80
CA THR A 41 -6.25 -9.73 25.25
C THR A 41 -5.52 -8.84 24.24
N PRO A 42 -4.66 -7.89 24.66
CA PRO A 42 -3.91 -7.02 23.74
C PRO A 42 -2.94 -7.80 22.85
N ARG A 43 -2.48 -8.99 23.30
CA ARG A 43 -1.64 -9.90 22.49
C ARG A 43 -2.43 -10.53 21.33
N TYR A 44 -3.65 -11.01 21.57
CA TYR A 44 -4.53 -11.56 20.52
C TYR A 44 -4.81 -10.52 19.42
N ALA A 45 -5.11 -9.28 19.80
CA ALA A 45 -5.38 -8.20 18.86
C ALA A 45 -4.17 -7.87 17.96
N ARG A 46 -2.95 -7.86 18.51
CA ARG A 46 -1.71 -7.62 17.73
C ARG A 46 -1.46 -8.75 16.72
N HIS A 47 -1.60 -10.01 17.14
CA HIS A 47 -1.40 -11.16 16.26
C HIS A 47 -2.44 -11.17 15.13
N ARG A 48 -3.72 -10.99 15.48
CA ARG A 48 -4.80 -10.89 14.49
C ARG A 48 -4.56 -9.77 13.48
N ARG A 49 -4.10 -8.59 13.93
CA ARG A 49 -3.79 -7.46 13.02
C ARG A 49 -2.64 -7.77 12.06
N ARG A 50 -1.55 -8.38 12.55
CA ARG A 50 -0.40 -8.75 11.68
C ARG A 50 -0.82 -9.79 10.64
N ILE A 51 -1.54 -10.82 11.08
CA ILE A 51 -2.05 -11.87 10.19
C ILE A 51 -3.03 -11.27 9.17
N TYR A 52 -3.91 -10.37 9.60
CA TYR A 52 -4.84 -9.66 8.71
C TYR A 52 -4.13 -8.83 7.65
N ILE A 53 -3.13 -8.04 8.04
CA ILE A 53 -2.34 -7.27 7.07
C ILE A 53 -1.64 -8.22 6.09
N LEU A 54 -1.02 -9.31 6.56
CA LEU A 54 -0.36 -10.27 5.67
C LEU A 54 -1.32 -10.95 4.70
N VAL A 55 -2.49 -11.40 5.15
CA VAL A 55 -3.51 -12.03 4.30
C VAL A 55 -3.99 -11.04 3.24
N VAL A 56 -4.30 -9.81 3.65
CA VAL A 56 -4.80 -8.78 2.73
C VAL A 56 -3.72 -8.35 1.73
N THR A 57 -2.46 -8.21 2.16
CA THR A 57 -1.33 -7.92 1.24
C THR A 57 -1.07 -9.08 0.28
N SER A 58 -1.12 -10.33 0.76
CA SER A 58 -0.96 -11.51 -0.09
C SER A 58 -2.08 -11.61 -1.12
N TYR A 59 -3.32 -11.30 -0.73
CA TYR A 59 -4.45 -11.30 -1.64
C TYR A 59 -4.37 -10.16 -2.66
N LEU A 60 -3.92 -8.97 -2.25
CA LEU A 60 -3.61 -7.88 -3.18
C LEU A 60 -2.57 -8.31 -4.22
N LEU A 61 -1.48 -8.94 -3.79
CA LEU A 61 -0.44 -9.43 -4.70
C LEU A 61 -0.99 -10.50 -5.66
N TYR A 62 -1.81 -11.42 -5.16
CA TYR A 62 -2.47 -12.44 -5.98
C TYR A 62 -3.39 -11.80 -7.03
N THR A 63 -4.24 -10.85 -6.66
CA THR A 63 -5.15 -10.20 -7.62
C THR A 63 -4.40 -9.37 -8.67
N LEU A 64 -3.29 -8.73 -8.29
CA LEU A 64 -2.43 -8.02 -9.23
C LEU A 64 -1.76 -8.99 -10.20
N TYR A 65 -1.23 -10.11 -9.69
CA TYR A 65 -0.64 -11.17 -10.50
C TYR A 65 -1.66 -11.81 -11.45
N GLU A 66 -2.84 -12.15 -10.95
CA GLU A 66 -3.92 -12.73 -11.75
C GLU A 66 -4.35 -11.79 -12.87
N THR A 67 -4.50 -10.49 -12.56
CA THR A 67 -4.86 -9.49 -13.57
C THR A 67 -3.76 -9.38 -14.62
N PHE A 68 -2.50 -9.33 -14.20
CA PHE A 68 -1.35 -9.29 -15.08
C PHE A 68 -1.31 -10.52 -16.00
N HIS A 69 -1.49 -11.72 -15.45
CA HIS A 69 -1.51 -12.95 -16.21
C HIS A 69 -2.69 -13.01 -17.19
N ARG A 70 -3.89 -12.57 -16.77
CA ARG A 70 -5.07 -12.47 -17.64
C ARG A 70 -4.82 -11.56 -18.84
N VAL A 71 -4.19 -10.40 -18.62
CA VAL A 71 -3.84 -9.45 -19.69
C VAL A 71 -2.82 -10.06 -20.65
N GLN A 72 -1.83 -10.81 -20.14
CA GLN A 72 -0.87 -11.49 -21.00
C GLN A 72 -1.49 -12.62 -21.83
N VAL A 73 -2.40 -13.41 -21.25
CA VAL A 73 -3.07 -14.55 -21.89
C VAL A 73 -4.13 -14.11 -22.90
N ALA A 74 -4.81 -12.98 -22.66
CA ALA A 74 -5.82 -12.44 -23.58
C ALA A 74 -5.27 -12.18 -25.00
N GLY A 75 -3.95 -11.99 -25.13
CA GLY A 75 -3.26 -11.89 -26.40
C GLY A 75 -3.47 -10.53 -27.09
N ASP A 76 -2.52 -10.19 -27.95
CA ASP A 76 -2.50 -8.95 -28.72
C ASP A 76 -2.38 -9.26 -30.21
N PHE A 77 -2.88 -8.38 -31.08
CA PHE A 77 -2.73 -8.53 -32.54
C PHE A 77 -1.26 -8.60 -32.98
N TYR A 78 -0.39 -7.82 -32.34
CA TYR A 78 1.04 -7.87 -32.59
C TYR A 78 1.66 -9.21 -32.17
N ARG A 79 1.26 -9.77 -31.02
CA ARG A 79 1.71 -11.09 -30.55
C ARG A 79 1.17 -12.21 -31.43
N ALA A 80 -0.07 -12.09 -31.90
CA ALA A 80 -0.70 -13.04 -32.81
C ALA A 80 0.02 -13.12 -34.15
N LEU A 81 0.48 -11.99 -34.68
CA LEU A 81 1.28 -11.92 -35.90
C LEU A 81 2.79 -12.16 -35.67
N GLY A 82 3.23 -12.20 -34.41
CA GLY A 82 4.64 -12.33 -34.03
C GLY A 82 5.50 -11.13 -34.46
N VAL A 83 4.95 -9.92 -34.37
CA VAL A 83 5.62 -8.66 -34.73
C VAL A 83 5.81 -7.74 -33.53
N SER A 84 6.80 -6.86 -33.62
CA SER A 84 7.00 -5.76 -32.66
C SER A 84 5.97 -4.65 -32.89
N PRO A 85 5.55 -3.90 -31.85
CA PRO A 85 4.70 -2.72 -31.98
C PRO A 85 5.35 -1.62 -32.80
N PHE A 86 6.68 -1.66 -32.99
CA PHE A 86 7.41 -0.74 -33.87
C PHE A 86 7.61 -1.27 -35.29
N ALA A 87 6.96 -2.38 -35.66
CA ALA A 87 7.13 -2.97 -36.98
C ALA A 87 6.50 -2.10 -38.09
N ASP A 88 7.20 -2.01 -39.22
CA ASP A 88 6.73 -1.41 -40.46
C ASP A 88 5.60 -2.22 -41.10
N GLU A 89 4.76 -1.56 -41.90
CA GLU A 89 3.68 -2.19 -42.66
C GLU A 89 4.16 -3.34 -43.55
N ARG A 90 5.36 -3.22 -44.14
CA ARG A 90 5.97 -4.27 -44.98
C ARG A 90 6.20 -5.55 -44.18
N THR A 91 6.70 -5.41 -42.95
CA THR A 91 6.96 -6.52 -42.04
C THR A 91 5.65 -7.18 -41.61
N ILE A 92 4.62 -6.38 -41.31
CA ILE A 92 3.28 -6.87 -40.97
C ILE A 92 2.69 -7.70 -42.12
N LYS A 93 2.70 -7.18 -43.37
CA LYS A 93 2.22 -7.91 -44.55
C LYS A 93 3.02 -9.17 -44.85
N SER A 94 4.34 -9.17 -44.61
CA SER A 94 5.18 -10.34 -44.83
C SER A 94 4.87 -11.46 -43.83
N ARG A 95 4.76 -11.09 -42.54
CA ARG A 95 4.45 -12.04 -41.46
C ARG A 95 3.06 -12.62 -41.59
N PHE A 96 2.06 -11.80 -41.91
CA PHE A 96 0.71 -12.29 -42.20
C PHE A 96 0.72 -13.30 -43.34
N ARG A 97 1.38 -13.01 -44.48
CA ARG A 97 1.44 -13.96 -45.61
C ARG A 97 2.03 -15.32 -45.22
N ARG A 98 3.05 -15.32 -44.35
CA ARG A 98 3.65 -16.56 -43.83
C ARG A 98 2.69 -17.34 -42.93
N LEU A 99 2.00 -16.66 -42.01
CA LEU A 99 1.03 -17.27 -41.10
C LEU A 99 -0.24 -17.74 -41.84
N ALA A 100 -0.74 -16.95 -42.78
CA ALA A 100 -1.85 -17.29 -43.66
C ALA A 100 -1.58 -18.55 -44.48
N ALA A 101 -0.35 -18.72 -44.99
CA ALA A 101 0.04 -19.93 -45.73
C ALA A 101 0.11 -21.19 -44.85
N GLN A 102 0.34 -21.02 -43.53
CA GLN A 102 0.40 -22.09 -42.54
C GLN A 102 -0.98 -22.47 -42.02
N HIS A 103 -1.84 -21.50 -41.78
CA HIS A 103 -3.18 -21.66 -41.19
C HIS A 103 -4.31 -21.57 -42.22
N HIS A 104 -4.01 -21.72 -43.52
CA HIS A 104 -5.01 -21.65 -44.57
C HIS A 104 -6.09 -22.73 -44.35
N PRO A 105 -7.39 -22.39 -44.42
CA PRO A 105 -8.47 -23.34 -44.14
C PRO A 105 -8.40 -24.59 -45.02
N ASP A 106 -7.96 -24.45 -46.29
CA ASP A 106 -7.77 -25.58 -47.21
C ASP A 106 -6.68 -26.58 -46.79
N LYS A 107 -5.65 -26.15 -46.05
CA LYS A 107 -4.50 -27.01 -45.70
C LYS A 107 -4.65 -27.69 -44.35
N VAL A 108 -5.24 -26.98 -43.39
CA VAL A 108 -5.28 -27.43 -41.99
C VAL A 108 -6.64 -28.02 -41.62
N GLY A 109 -7.72 -27.67 -42.34
CA GLY A 109 -9.04 -28.28 -42.21
C GLY A 109 -9.60 -28.30 -40.78
N GLY A 110 -10.51 -27.38 -40.45
CA GLY A 110 -11.25 -27.44 -39.17
C GLY A 110 -11.70 -26.09 -38.63
N ALA A 111 -12.75 -26.10 -37.82
CA ALA A 111 -13.37 -24.90 -37.26
C ALA A 111 -12.40 -24.01 -36.45
N VAL A 112 -11.42 -24.62 -35.77
CA VAL A 112 -10.42 -23.87 -35.00
C VAL A 112 -9.47 -23.11 -35.92
N SER A 113 -9.02 -23.70 -37.03
CA SER A 113 -8.13 -23.04 -37.99
C SER A 113 -8.83 -21.89 -38.71
N ASP A 114 -10.12 -22.04 -39.00
CA ASP A 114 -10.93 -21.00 -39.64
C ASP A 114 -11.08 -19.78 -38.71
N SER A 115 -11.47 -20.00 -37.45
CA SER A 115 -11.59 -18.90 -36.46
C SER A 115 -10.26 -18.18 -36.22
N TYR A 116 -9.15 -18.92 -36.18
CA TYR A 116 -7.82 -18.34 -36.01
C TYR A 116 -7.37 -17.55 -37.25
N PHE A 117 -7.68 -18.04 -38.46
CA PHE A 117 -7.39 -17.34 -39.70
C PHE A 117 -8.16 -16.02 -39.80
N VAL A 118 -9.46 -16.01 -39.46
CA VAL A 118 -10.27 -14.80 -39.37
C VAL A 118 -9.67 -13.81 -38.37
N TYR A 119 -9.22 -14.30 -37.21
CA TYR A 119 -8.54 -13.48 -36.21
C TYR A 119 -7.23 -12.87 -36.72
N LEU A 120 -6.39 -13.64 -37.42
CA LEU A 120 -5.15 -13.14 -38.04
C LEU A 120 -5.43 -12.09 -39.12
N ARG A 121 -6.48 -12.27 -39.92
CA ARG A 121 -6.90 -11.31 -40.93
C ARG A 121 -7.36 -10.00 -40.28
N LEU A 122 -8.19 -10.09 -39.24
CA LEU A 122 -8.62 -8.93 -38.46
C LEU A 122 -7.42 -8.19 -37.83
N ALA A 123 -6.45 -8.93 -37.29
CA ALA A 123 -5.21 -8.36 -36.75
C ALA A 123 -4.42 -7.61 -37.83
N GLN A 124 -4.30 -8.17 -39.04
CA GLN A 124 -3.63 -7.49 -40.14
C GLN A 124 -4.38 -6.22 -40.57
N ASP A 125 -5.69 -6.31 -40.80
CA ASP A 125 -6.51 -5.20 -41.31
C ASP A 125 -6.51 -4.00 -40.34
N THR A 126 -6.50 -4.27 -39.04
CA THR A 126 -6.46 -3.23 -38.00
C THR A 126 -5.08 -2.59 -37.85
N LEU A 127 -4.00 -3.36 -38.01
CA LEU A 127 -2.63 -2.85 -37.88
C LEU A 127 -2.10 -2.15 -39.13
N LEU A 128 -2.71 -2.40 -40.31
CA LEU A 128 -2.34 -1.74 -41.56
C LEU A 128 -2.89 -0.32 -41.69
N ASP A 129 -4.05 -0.05 -41.08
CA ASP A 129 -4.63 1.29 -41.08
C ASP A 129 -4.03 2.10 -39.91
N PRO A 130 -3.35 3.22 -40.16
CA PRO A 130 -2.71 4.01 -39.11
C PRO A 130 -3.71 4.53 -38.06
N VAL A 131 -4.95 4.83 -38.46
CA VAL A 131 -5.99 5.33 -37.53
C VAL A 131 -6.45 4.20 -36.62
N LYS A 132 -6.74 3.02 -37.19
CA LYS A 132 -7.18 1.84 -36.43
C LYS A 132 -6.06 1.28 -35.55
N ARG A 133 -4.81 1.37 -35.99
CA ARG A 133 -3.63 0.98 -35.20
C ARG A 133 -3.53 1.82 -33.92
N VAL A 134 -3.63 3.15 -34.02
CA VAL A 134 -3.61 4.03 -32.84
C VAL A 134 -4.82 3.77 -31.93
N ALA A 135 -6.01 3.60 -32.51
CA ALA A 135 -7.21 3.27 -31.73
C ALA A 135 -7.08 1.91 -31.00
N TYR A 136 -6.47 0.92 -31.64
CA TYR A 136 -6.16 -0.39 -31.05
C TYR A 136 -5.16 -0.27 -29.91
N ASP A 137 -4.09 0.50 -30.08
CA ASP A 137 -3.08 0.67 -29.03
C ASP A 137 -3.69 1.33 -27.77
N MET A 138 -4.65 2.24 -27.95
CA MET A 138 -5.33 2.97 -26.87
C MET A 138 -6.42 2.16 -26.15
N TYR A 139 -7.27 1.45 -26.90
CA TYR A 139 -8.49 0.82 -26.37
C TYR A 139 -8.51 -0.70 -26.50
N GLY A 140 -7.52 -1.28 -27.18
CA GLY A 140 -7.41 -2.72 -27.38
C GLY A 140 -8.55 -3.30 -28.22
N PRO A 141 -8.95 -4.55 -27.97
CA PRO A 141 -10.00 -5.22 -28.75
C PRO A 141 -11.40 -4.60 -28.58
N ASP A 142 -11.61 -3.75 -27.57
CA ASP A 142 -12.91 -3.09 -27.36
C ASP A 142 -13.29 -2.17 -28.52
N MET A 143 -12.30 -1.60 -29.21
CA MET A 143 -12.54 -0.69 -30.35
C MET A 143 -13.23 -1.38 -31.54
N LEU A 144 -13.10 -2.70 -31.66
CA LEU A 144 -13.75 -3.49 -32.72
C LEU A 144 -15.27 -3.41 -32.62
N ASN A 145 -15.80 -3.19 -31.41
CA ASN A 145 -17.23 -3.11 -31.16
C ASN A 145 -17.81 -1.71 -31.43
N TRP A 146 -16.99 -0.73 -31.83
CA TRP A 146 -17.41 0.68 -31.92
C TRP A 146 -17.95 1.09 -33.30
N GLY A 147 -18.12 0.10 -34.19
CA GLY A 147 -18.60 0.30 -35.55
C GLY A 147 -17.56 0.91 -36.48
N ASP A 148 -17.99 1.32 -37.68
CA ASP A 148 -17.12 1.83 -38.73
C ASP A 148 -16.80 3.32 -38.53
N LYS A 149 -15.99 3.63 -37.50
CA LYS A 149 -15.45 4.97 -37.26
C LYS A 149 -14.23 5.20 -38.15
N ARG A 150 -14.12 6.40 -38.74
CA ARG A 150 -13.07 6.69 -39.74
C ARG A 150 -12.01 7.65 -39.22
N THR A 151 -12.36 8.49 -38.26
CA THR A 151 -11.45 9.52 -37.73
C THR A 151 -10.98 9.16 -36.33
N LEU A 152 -9.74 9.54 -36.00
CA LEU A 152 -9.19 9.34 -34.65
C LEU A 152 -10.05 10.02 -33.58
N GLN A 153 -10.62 11.18 -33.89
CA GLN A 153 -11.48 11.93 -32.98
C GLN A 153 -12.75 11.17 -32.62
N GLU A 154 -13.36 10.48 -33.59
CA GLU A 154 -14.52 9.62 -33.33
C GLU A 154 -14.18 8.45 -32.41
N PHE A 155 -13.00 7.84 -32.58
CA PHE A 155 -12.52 6.80 -31.67
C PHE A 155 -12.28 7.34 -30.27
N VAL A 156 -11.62 8.50 -30.13
CA VAL A 156 -11.36 9.12 -28.83
C VAL A 156 -12.66 9.50 -28.12
N MET A 157 -13.62 10.08 -28.85
CA MET A 157 -14.92 10.45 -28.30
C MET A 157 -15.72 9.22 -27.88
N ALA A 158 -15.74 8.16 -28.70
CA ALA A 158 -16.39 6.91 -28.35
C ALA A 158 -15.77 6.26 -27.11
N GLY A 159 -14.44 6.28 -27.00
CA GLY A 159 -13.72 5.79 -25.84
C GLY A 159 -14.04 6.58 -24.58
N LEU A 160 -14.04 7.91 -24.67
CA LEU A 160 -14.39 8.80 -23.55
C LEU A 160 -15.83 8.57 -23.09
N GLN A 161 -16.77 8.46 -24.02
CA GLN A 161 -18.18 8.20 -23.70
C GLN A 161 -18.36 6.85 -22.97
N ARG A 162 -17.52 5.85 -23.28
CA ARG A 162 -17.58 4.53 -22.65
C ARG A 162 -16.86 4.49 -21.30
N SER A 163 -15.80 5.27 -21.11
CA SER A 163 -15.04 5.31 -19.85
C SER A 163 -15.68 6.25 -18.80
N LEU A 164 -16.35 7.32 -19.23
CA LEU A 164 -17.01 8.30 -18.36
C LEU A 164 -17.95 7.67 -17.31
N PRO A 165 -18.89 6.77 -17.67
CA PRO A 165 -19.76 6.13 -16.69
C PRO A 165 -18.98 5.39 -15.60
N GLN A 166 -17.89 4.69 -15.95
CA GLN A 166 -17.06 3.97 -14.99
C GLN A 166 -16.41 4.95 -13.98
N TYR A 167 -15.97 6.11 -14.43
CA TYR A 167 -15.40 7.14 -13.55
C TYR A 167 -16.44 7.84 -12.69
N VAL A 168 -17.59 8.16 -13.25
CA VAL A 168 -18.71 8.73 -12.49
C VAL A 168 -19.16 7.73 -11.43
N ILE A 169 -19.34 6.47 -11.77
CA ILE A 169 -19.66 5.41 -10.82
C ILE A 169 -18.55 5.28 -9.77
N GLY A 170 -17.27 5.31 -10.16
CA GLY A 170 -16.14 5.27 -9.23
C GLY A 170 -16.13 6.43 -8.25
N LEU A 171 -16.33 7.66 -8.73
CA LEU A 171 -16.40 8.87 -7.91
C LEU A 171 -17.62 8.86 -6.99
N VAL A 172 -18.80 8.52 -7.52
CA VAL A 172 -20.02 8.34 -6.71
C VAL A 172 -19.80 7.25 -5.66
N THR A 173 -19.13 6.15 -6.00
CA THR A 173 -18.81 5.10 -5.03
C THR A 173 -17.91 5.65 -3.92
N ILE A 174 -16.88 6.43 -4.23
CA ILE A 174 -16.01 7.06 -3.22
C ILE A 174 -16.81 8.04 -2.34
N VAL A 175 -17.71 8.84 -2.92
CA VAL A 175 -18.55 9.80 -2.19
C VAL A 175 -19.61 9.09 -1.32
N VAL A 176 -20.24 8.04 -1.82
CA VAL A 176 -21.20 7.23 -1.08
C VAL A 176 -20.50 6.49 0.07
N LEU A 177 -19.32 5.90 -0.19
CA LEU A 177 -18.48 5.29 0.85
C LEU A 177 -18.12 6.29 1.95
N GLN A 178 -17.94 7.57 1.60
CA GLN A 178 -17.63 8.64 2.54
C GLN A 178 -18.83 9.02 3.42
N PHE A 179 -20.05 8.97 2.88
CA PHE A 179 -21.26 9.30 3.62
C PHE A 179 -21.79 8.13 4.44
N THR A 180 -21.71 6.91 3.89
CA THR A 180 -22.52 5.80 4.38
C THR A 180 -21.93 5.13 5.62
N TYR A 181 -20.67 4.70 5.69
CA TYR A 181 -20.24 3.91 6.87
C TYR A 181 -18.72 3.77 7.10
N TRP A 182 -17.84 4.44 6.34
CA TRP A 182 -16.39 4.14 6.38
C TRP A 182 -15.50 5.28 6.90
N SER A 183 -14.56 4.89 7.76
CA SER A 183 -13.57 5.74 8.44
C SER A 183 -12.83 6.74 7.55
N GLU A 184 -12.59 7.93 8.14
CA GLU A 184 -11.80 9.05 7.60
C GLU A 184 -10.34 8.71 7.25
N TRP A 185 -9.83 7.60 7.78
CA TRP A 185 -8.41 7.25 7.74
C TRP A 185 -7.85 6.99 6.33
N GLY A 186 -8.72 6.81 5.33
CA GLY A 186 -8.33 6.54 3.93
C GLY A 186 -8.74 7.61 2.93
N ARG A 187 -9.38 8.70 3.36
CA ARG A 187 -10.03 9.66 2.45
C ARG A 187 -9.04 10.23 1.43
N TYR A 188 -7.92 10.77 1.90
CA TYR A 188 -6.87 11.34 1.05
C TYR A 188 -6.34 10.34 0.02
N TRP A 189 -5.98 9.13 0.46
CA TRP A 189 -5.41 8.12 -0.42
C TRP A 189 -6.38 7.62 -1.49
N ARG A 190 -7.68 7.58 -1.21
CA ARG A 190 -8.71 7.24 -2.20
C ARG A 190 -8.81 8.31 -3.29
N TYR A 191 -8.96 9.58 -2.90
CA TYR A 191 -8.98 10.67 -3.88
C TYR A 191 -7.66 10.79 -4.65
N PHE A 192 -6.53 10.58 -3.98
CA PHE A 192 -5.22 10.60 -4.62
C PHE A 192 -5.08 9.48 -5.66
N THR A 193 -5.43 8.24 -5.31
CA THR A 193 -5.32 7.10 -6.24
C THR A 193 -6.32 7.18 -7.40
N PHE A 194 -7.51 7.75 -7.16
CA PHE A 194 -8.46 8.08 -8.22
C PHE A 194 -7.91 9.18 -9.15
N ALA A 195 -7.42 10.30 -8.59
CA ALA A 195 -6.85 11.38 -9.36
C ALA A 195 -5.61 10.94 -10.15
N ALA A 196 -4.72 10.16 -9.54
CA ALA A 196 -3.54 9.59 -10.20
C ALA A 196 -3.91 8.66 -11.36
N LEU A 197 -5.04 7.97 -11.28
CA LEU A 197 -5.52 7.12 -12.36
C LEU A 197 -6.10 7.95 -13.51
N VAL A 198 -6.88 8.99 -13.21
CA VAL A 198 -7.41 9.91 -14.24
C VAL A 198 -6.28 10.65 -14.95
N THR A 199 -5.24 11.06 -14.23
CA THR A 199 -4.07 11.69 -14.85
C THR A 199 -3.29 10.71 -15.72
N LEU A 200 -3.11 9.46 -15.27
CA LEU A 200 -2.47 8.41 -16.07
C LEU A 200 -3.26 8.15 -17.37
N GLU A 201 -4.58 8.00 -17.31
CA GLU A 201 -5.39 7.81 -18.52
C GLU A 201 -5.30 9.03 -19.43
N SER A 202 -5.38 10.24 -18.89
CA SER A 202 -5.22 11.47 -19.66
C SER A 202 -3.89 11.48 -20.40
N ILE A 203 -2.79 11.10 -19.75
CA ILE A 203 -1.47 11.01 -20.37
C ILE A 203 -1.45 9.97 -21.51
N LEU A 204 -2.04 8.78 -21.29
CA LEU A 204 -2.11 7.73 -22.31
C LEU A 204 -2.98 8.15 -23.51
N LEU A 205 -4.08 8.87 -23.27
CA LEU A 205 -4.95 9.40 -24.33
C LEU A 205 -4.27 10.50 -25.14
N THR A 206 -3.45 11.34 -24.50
CA THR A 206 -2.78 12.47 -25.15
C THR A 206 -1.49 12.02 -25.88
N ARG A 207 -0.85 10.94 -25.42
CA ARG A 207 0.42 10.44 -25.95
C ARG A 207 0.39 8.91 -26.14
N PRO A 208 -0.22 8.40 -27.23
CA PRO A 208 -0.42 6.96 -27.44
C PRO A 208 0.89 6.16 -27.54
N ALA A 209 1.99 6.79 -28.00
CA ALA A 209 3.29 6.13 -28.17
C ALA A 209 4.25 6.30 -26.97
N ALA A 210 3.91 7.09 -25.95
CA ALA A 210 4.90 7.55 -24.95
C ALA A 210 5.13 6.59 -23.77
N VAL A 211 4.25 5.61 -23.56
CA VAL A 211 4.32 4.72 -22.37
C VAL A 211 4.21 3.26 -22.82
N LEU A 212 5.10 2.85 -23.72
CA LEU A 212 5.46 1.43 -23.78
C LEU A 212 6.45 1.23 -22.64
N LEU A 213 6.05 0.54 -21.57
CA LEU A 213 6.97 0.19 -20.46
C LEU A 213 7.96 -0.86 -20.98
N PRO A 214 9.20 -0.49 -21.32
CA PRO A 214 10.19 -1.44 -21.77
C PRO A 214 10.70 -2.23 -20.56
N TRP A 215 11.19 -3.43 -20.83
CA TRP A 215 11.75 -4.39 -19.87
C TRP A 215 12.74 -3.79 -18.85
N SER A 216 13.38 -2.67 -19.17
CA SER A 216 14.42 -2.00 -18.37
C SER A 216 13.94 -1.40 -17.04
N TYR A 217 12.65 -1.09 -16.89
CA TYR A 217 12.15 -0.44 -15.65
C TYR A 217 11.69 -1.42 -14.57
N ILE A 218 11.61 -2.73 -14.85
CA ILE A 218 11.19 -3.73 -13.86
C ILE A 218 12.44 -4.25 -13.14
N PRO A 219 12.53 -4.18 -11.79
CA PRO A 219 13.70 -4.65 -11.06
C PRO A 219 13.90 -6.17 -11.23
N ALA A 220 15.16 -6.60 -11.36
CA ALA A 220 15.54 -7.97 -11.70
C ALA A 220 14.92 -9.06 -10.81
N GLY A 221 14.67 -8.77 -9.52
CA GLY A 221 14.02 -9.71 -8.60
C GLY A 221 12.57 -10.04 -8.95
N LEU A 222 11.82 -9.09 -9.51
CA LEU A 222 10.44 -9.34 -9.98
C LEU A 222 10.43 -10.07 -11.33
N GLN A 223 11.53 -9.99 -12.08
CA GLN A 223 11.63 -10.59 -13.40
C GLN A 223 11.61 -12.14 -13.33
N GLY A 224 12.31 -12.71 -12.35
CA GLY A 224 12.31 -14.17 -12.13
C GLY A 224 10.97 -14.70 -11.64
N LEU A 225 10.28 -13.96 -10.76
CA LEU A 225 8.98 -14.37 -10.19
C LEU A 225 7.84 -14.34 -11.22
N LEU A 226 7.93 -13.44 -12.19
CA LEU A 226 6.94 -13.29 -13.26
C LEU A 226 7.25 -14.15 -14.50
N GLY A 227 8.28 -15.00 -14.45
CA GLY A 227 8.54 -16.04 -15.46
C GLY A 227 9.02 -15.50 -16.80
N PHE A 228 9.63 -14.33 -16.82
CA PHE A 228 10.06 -13.70 -18.07
C PHE A 228 11.38 -14.30 -18.56
N SER A 229 11.36 -14.88 -19.77
CA SER A 229 12.54 -15.44 -20.42
C SER A 229 13.16 -14.42 -21.38
N SER A 230 14.47 -14.20 -21.24
CA SER A 230 15.30 -13.25 -22.03
C SER A 230 15.35 -13.51 -23.55
N LYS A 231 14.60 -14.48 -24.08
CA LYS A 231 14.69 -14.94 -25.48
C LYS A 231 13.43 -14.71 -26.34
N GLY A 232 12.42 -14.01 -25.82
CA GLY A 232 11.23 -13.62 -26.59
C GLY A 232 11.36 -12.21 -27.21
N PRO A 233 10.57 -11.88 -28.26
CA PRO A 233 10.49 -10.52 -28.79
C PRO A 233 10.11 -9.59 -27.63
N GLU A 234 10.88 -8.50 -27.49
CA GLU A 234 10.90 -7.57 -26.36
C GLU A 234 9.55 -7.48 -25.64
N PHE A 235 9.52 -7.75 -24.33
CA PHE A 235 8.28 -7.62 -23.56
C PHE A 235 7.82 -6.16 -23.58
N TYR A 236 6.71 -5.91 -24.27
CA TYR A 236 5.99 -4.64 -24.25
C TYR A 236 4.58 -4.86 -23.69
N LEU A 237 4.10 -3.84 -22.99
CA LEU A 237 2.71 -3.69 -22.58
C LEU A 237 2.12 -2.55 -23.40
N LEU A 238 1.00 -2.80 -24.06
CA LEU A 238 0.28 -1.78 -24.81
C LEU A 238 -0.41 -0.79 -23.85
N PRO A 239 -0.67 0.45 -24.26
CA PRO A 239 -1.33 1.45 -23.41
C PRO A 239 -2.63 0.96 -22.77
N PHE A 240 -3.50 0.26 -23.53
CA PHE A 240 -4.75 -0.29 -22.97
C PHE A 240 -4.50 -1.36 -21.89
N GLN A 241 -3.43 -2.15 -22.01
CA GLN A 241 -3.05 -3.16 -21.03
C GLN A 241 -2.59 -2.49 -19.73
N ILE A 242 -1.80 -1.43 -19.83
CA ILE A 242 -1.37 -0.62 -18.69
C ILE A 242 -2.59 0.02 -18.01
N LEU A 243 -3.52 0.56 -18.79
CA LEU A 243 -4.73 1.19 -18.27
C LEU A 243 -5.61 0.18 -17.53
N THR A 244 -5.84 -1.00 -18.10
CA THR A 244 -6.65 -2.05 -17.45
C THR A 244 -5.99 -2.55 -16.17
N LEU A 245 -4.66 -2.71 -16.15
CA LEU A 245 -3.91 -3.04 -14.93
C LEU A 245 -4.04 -1.94 -13.88
N ALA A 246 -3.88 -0.67 -14.27
CA ALA A 246 -4.00 0.47 -13.37
C ALA A 246 -5.41 0.59 -12.77
N GLN A 247 -6.46 0.38 -13.57
CA GLN A 247 -7.85 0.38 -13.11
C GLN A 247 -8.10 -0.72 -12.09
N ARG A 248 -7.61 -1.94 -12.34
CA ARG A 248 -7.77 -3.07 -11.40
C ARG A 248 -6.94 -2.87 -10.13
N ALA A 249 -5.72 -2.36 -10.26
CA ALA A 249 -4.87 -1.99 -9.13
C ALA A 249 -5.49 -0.89 -8.27
N SER A 250 -6.11 0.12 -8.89
CA SER A 250 -6.78 1.20 -8.16
C SER A 250 -7.97 0.68 -7.35
N VAL A 251 -8.84 -0.14 -7.95
CA VAL A 251 -10.00 -0.72 -7.23
C VAL A 251 -9.55 -1.59 -6.05
N THR A 252 -8.56 -2.45 -6.24
CA THR A 252 -8.02 -3.30 -5.17
C THR A 252 -7.34 -2.49 -4.07
N LEU A 253 -6.62 -1.43 -4.44
CA LEU A 253 -6.00 -0.51 -3.49
C LEU A 253 -7.05 0.27 -2.67
N HIS A 254 -8.17 0.67 -3.27
CA HIS A 254 -9.28 1.31 -2.55
C HIS A 254 -9.87 0.37 -1.48
N ILE A 255 -10.08 -0.89 -1.84
CA ILE A 255 -10.56 -1.93 -0.92
C ILE A 255 -9.53 -2.18 0.17
N PHE A 256 -8.25 -2.30 -0.19
CA PHE A 256 -7.13 -2.47 0.74
C PHE A 256 -7.07 -1.35 1.78
N ILE A 257 -7.10 -0.09 1.34
CA ILE A 257 -7.10 1.08 2.22
C ILE A 257 -8.31 1.03 3.17
N SER A 258 -9.47 0.59 2.67
CA SER A 258 -10.68 0.41 3.47
C SER A 258 -10.50 -0.63 4.58
N GLN A 259 -9.83 -1.74 4.28
CA GLN A 259 -9.67 -2.88 5.19
C GLN A 259 -8.61 -2.68 6.26
N VAL A 260 -7.54 -1.93 5.96
CA VAL A 260 -6.46 -1.67 6.92
C VAL A 260 -6.85 -0.63 7.98
N THR A 261 -8.05 -0.06 7.89
CA THR A 261 -8.60 0.91 8.85
C THR A 261 -8.45 0.44 10.29
N PRO A 262 -7.66 1.16 11.12
CA PRO A 262 -7.55 0.85 12.54
C PRO A 262 -8.90 1.03 13.24
N PRO A 263 -9.37 0.05 14.02
CA PRO A 263 -10.66 0.14 14.73
C PRO A 263 -10.74 1.31 15.71
N GLU A 264 -9.59 1.78 16.21
CA GLU A 264 -9.44 2.95 17.09
C GLU A 264 -9.91 4.26 16.42
N ILE A 265 -9.68 4.42 15.11
CA ILE A 265 -10.00 5.66 14.37
C ILE A 265 -11.47 5.69 13.98
N SER A 266 -12.06 4.53 13.70
CA SER A 266 -13.50 4.42 13.42
C SER A 266 -14.36 4.78 14.64
N LYS A 267 -13.85 4.61 15.87
CA LYS A 267 -14.50 5.07 17.11
C LYS A 267 -14.29 6.56 17.41
N ARG A 268 -13.29 7.19 16.78
CA ARG A 268 -12.92 8.60 17.01
C ARG A 268 -13.67 9.58 16.10
N ALA A 269 -14.19 9.10 14.96
CA ALA A 269 -14.95 9.91 14.01
C ALA A 269 -16.31 10.39 14.54
N SER A 270 -16.86 9.72 15.57
CA SER A 270 -18.07 10.17 16.27
C SER A 270 -17.79 11.12 17.45
N SER A 271 -16.55 11.59 17.64
CA SER A 271 -16.18 12.42 18.78
C SER A 271 -15.32 13.63 18.40
N ALA A 272 -15.98 14.70 17.96
CA ALA A 272 -15.57 16.10 18.21
C ALA A 272 -16.86 16.95 18.26
N PRO A 273 -17.01 17.96 19.14
CA PRO A 273 -15.96 18.79 19.72
C PRO A 273 -15.93 18.77 21.26
N GLY A 274 -14.78 18.50 21.87
CA GLY A 274 -14.60 18.50 23.32
C GLY A 274 -14.17 17.14 23.85
N ASP A 275 -12.86 16.93 23.86
CA ASP A 275 -12.14 15.71 24.21
C ASP A 275 -12.48 15.24 25.65
N ARG A 276 -13.53 14.44 25.80
CA ARG A 276 -13.78 13.68 27.03
C ARG A 276 -12.90 12.44 26.98
N LEU A 277 -11.71 12.55 27.58
CA LEU A 277 -10.87 11.41 27.92
C LEU A 277 -11.77 10.28 28.46
N HIS A 278 -11.58 9.06 27.94
CA HIS A 278 -12.37 7.89 28.31
C HIS A 278 -12.53 7.81 29.85
N PRO A 279 -13.73 7.57 30.41
CA PRO A 279 -13.99 7.71 31.85
C PRO A 279 -13.03 6.88 32.71
N GLN A 280 -12.60 5.71 32.21
CA GLN A 280 -11.59 4.88 32.86
C GLN A 280 -10.18 5.52 32.85
N THR A 281 -9.81 6.21 31.78
CA THR A 281 -8.54 6.94 31.70
C THR A 281 -8.54 8.13 32.65
N MET A 282 -9.67 8.82 32.78
CA MET A 282 -9.85 9.93 33.71
C MET A 282 -9.78 9.46 35.17
N GLN A 283 -10.36 8.30 35.49
CA GLN A 283 -10.20 7.66 36.80
C GLN A 283 -8.75 7.28 37.09
N LYS A 284 -8.03 6.69 36.11
CA LYS A 284 -6.61 6.34 36.27
C LYS A 284 -5.71 7.57 36.46
N LEU A 285 -5.97 8.65 35.73
CA LEU A 285 -5.25 9.92 35.91
C LEU A 285 -5.55 10.54 37.28
N GLY A 286 -6.80 10.44 37.75
CA GLY A 286 -7.17 10.84 39.10
C GLY A 286 -6.43 10.05 40.18
N GLN A 287 -6.36 8.73 40.04
CA GLN A 287 -5.60 7.86 40.94
C GLN A 287 -4.10 8.20 40.95
N LEU A 288 -3.50 8.43 39.77
CA LEU A 288 -2.09 8.83 39.67
C LEU A 288 -1.83 10.20 40.31
N ALA A 289 -2.72 11.17 40.12
CA ALA A 289 -2.60 12.48 40.74
C ALA A 289 -2.72 12.40 42.28
N GLN A 290 -3.61 11.54 42.78
CA GLN A 290 -3.74 11.29 44.22
C GLN A 290 -2.49 10.60 44.79
N LEU A 291 -1.96 9.59 44.12
CA LEU A 291 -0.73 8.92 44.52
C LEU A 291 0.46 9.90 44.54
N SER A 292 0.61 10.75 43.52
CA SER A 292 1.66 11.78 43.48
C SER A 292 1.57 12.73 44.67
N ARG A 293 0.37 13.21 45.00
CA ARG A 293 0.18 14.11 46.15
C ARG A 293 0.45 13.41 47.48
N ALA A 294 0.09 12.12 47.60
CA ALA A 294 0.38 11.33 48.78
C ALA A 294 1.90 11.15 48.95
N THR A 295 2.62 10.82 47.88
CA THR A 295 4.08 10.69 47.91
C THR A 295 4.78 12.01 48.24
N ASP A 296 4.30 13.15 47.71
CA ASP A 296 4.83 14.46 48.07
C ASP A 296 4.59 14.80 49.55
N GLY A 297 3.42 14.41 50.08
CA GLY A 297 3.08 14.54 51.50
C GLY A 297 3.96 13.67 52.41
N GLU A 298 4.28 12.45 52.00
CA GLU A 298 5.19 11.58 52.74
C GLU A 298 6.63 12.11 52.70
N ALA A 299 7.10 12.58 51.55
CA ALA A 299 8.42 13.18 51.41
C ALA A 299 8.58 14.41 52.32
N THR A 300 7.57 15.28 52.38
CA THR A 300 7.58 16.45 53.28
C THR A 300 7.53 16.06 54.75
N ARG A 301 6.76 15.03 55.13
CA ARG A 301 6.77 14.49 56.50
C ARG A 301 8.11 13.91 56.90
N LEU A 302 8.75 13.14 56.03
CA LEU A 302 10.08 12.58 56.28
C LEU A 302 11.13 13.69 56.45
N LEU A 303 11.07 14.74 55.64
CA LEU A 303 11.91 15.92 55.82
C LEU A 303 11.65 16.59 57.17
N GLN A 304 10.39 16.79 57.56
CA GLN A 304 10.04 17.36 58.86
C GLN A 304 10.51 16.50 60.04
N LEU A 305 10.43 15.17 59.93
CA LEU A 305 10.97 14.24 60.92
C LEU A 305 12.49 14.32 60.98
N GLY A 306 13.17 14.44 59.84
CA GLY A 306 14.62 14.69 59.78
C GLY A 306 15.02 16.03 60.41
N PHE A 307 14.14 17.03 60.38
CA PHE A 307 14.34 18.32 61.04
C PHE A 307 13.81 18.37 62.49
N ALA A 308 13.17 17.31 62.99
CA ALA A 308 12.68 17.22 64.36
C ALA A 308 13.74 17.49 65.44
N PRO A 309 15.00 16.99 65.35
CA PRO A 309 16.03 17.31 66.34
C PRO A 309 16.49 18.77 66.32
N PHE A 310 16.17 19.54 65.27
CA PHE A 310 16.49 20.96 65.14
C PHE A 310 15.29 21.88 65.43
N LYS A 311 14.19 21.32 65.95
CA LYS A 311 12.95 22.06 66.23
C LYS A 311 13.13 22.93 67.47
N GLY A 312 13.54 24.19 67.25
CA GLY A 312 13.77 25.19 68.30
C GLY A 312 14.98 26.09 68.01
N ASP A 313 15.95 25.59 67.26
CA ASP A 313 17.16 26.31 66.87
C ASP A 313 17.06 26.82 65.42
N ARG A 314 16.63 28.07 65.26
CA ARG A 314 16.45 28.69 63.94
C ARG A 314 17.78 28.86 63.19
N GLU A 315 18.89 28.97 63.90
CA GLU A 315 20.23 29.11 63.29
C GLU A 315 20.72 27.76 62.76
N GLY A 316 20.54 26.67 63.52
CA GLY A 316 20.86 25.32 63.07
C GLY A 316 20.10 24.88 61.81
N VAL A 317 18.79 25.18 61.74
CA VAL A 317 17.96 24.83 60.57
C VAL A 317 18.39 25.63 59.32
N THR A 318 18.74 26.90 59.47
CA THR A 318 19.16 27.74 58.34
C THR A 318 20.56 27.37 57.84
N ALA A 319 21.49 27.04 58.74
CA ALA A 319 22.81 26.50 58.40
C ALA A 319 22.72 25.16 57.65
N LEU A 320 21.89 24.23 58.14
CA LEU A 320 21.66 22.94 57.48
C LEU A 320 21.05 23.11 56.08
N ARG A 321 20.04 23.99 55.94
CA ARG A 321 19.41 24.28 54.65
C ARG A 321 20.41 24.88 53.65
N LYS A 322 21.27 25.78 54.11
CA LYS A 322 22.35 26.36 53.30
C LYS A 322 23.36 25.29 52.87
N GLY A 323 23.80 24.44 53.79
CA GLY A 323 24.71 23.33 53.50
C GLY A 323 24.13 22.29 52.54
N MET A 324 22.85 21.93 52.70
CA MET A 324 22.15 21.06 51.74
C MET A 324 22.08 21.69 50.35
N LYS A 325 21.76 22.98 50.24
CA LYS A 325 21.73 23.71 48.97
C LYS A 325 23.10 23.73 48.30
N GLU A 326 24.15 24.04 49.06
CA GLU A 326 25.53 24.04 48.58
C GLU A 326 25.97 22.64 48.16
N ALA A 327 25.65 21.59 48.91
CA ALA A 327 25.93 20.21 48.54
C ALA A 327 25.21 19.78 47.25
N LEU A 328 23.96 20.22 47.04
CA LEU A 328 23.18 19.92 45.84
C LEU A 328 23.73 20.66 44.62
N VAL A 329 24.15 21.92 44.80
CA VAL A 329 24.83 22.72 43.76
C VAL A 329 26.20 22.13 43.44
N LEU A 330 27.00 21.77 44.44
CA LEU A 330 28.29 21.11 44.22
C LEU A 330 28.12 19.75 43.56
N GLY A 331 27.08 19.00 43.93
CA GLY A 331 26.71 17.73 43.31
C GLY A 331 26.32 17.89 41.84
N SER A 332 25.49 18.88 41.51
CA SER A 332 25.08 19.16 40.12
C SER A 332 26.24 19.68 39.26
N VAL A 333 27.09 20.54 39.82
CA VAL A 333 28.31 21.03 39.17
C VAL A 333 29.29 19.88 38.93
N ARG A 334 29.47 18.98 39.90
CA ARG A 334 30.32 17.78 39.78
C ARG A 334 29.74 16.72 38.83
N ALA A 335 28.41 16.66 38.70
CA ALA A 335 27.72 15.80 37.75
C ALA A 335 27.72 16.38 36.32
N SER A 336 28.08 17.65 36.13
CA SER A 336 28.12 18.26 34.81
C SER A 336 29.24 17.64 33.95
N PRO A 337 28.95 17.27 32.69
CA PRO A 337 29.89 16.52 31.86
C PRO A 337 31.20 17.30 31.59
N GLY A 338 31.15 18.63 31.48
CA GLY A 338 32.34 19.47 31.29
C GLY A 338 33.29 19.44 32.49
N VAL A 339 32.77 19.45 33.73
CA VAL A 339 33.59 19.36 34.94
C VAL A 339 34.17 17.96 35.11
N GLN A 340 33.41 16.91 34.77
CA GLN A 340 33.93 15.53 34.80
C GLN A 340 35.05 15.30 33.78
N GLN A 341 34.92 15.86 32.58
CA GLN A 341 35.95 15.80 31.54
C GLN A 341 37.21 16.54 31.98
N ALA A 342 37.09 17.76 32.50
CA ALA A 342 38.22 18.55 32.98
C ALA A 342 38.97 17.87 34.16
N VAL A 343 38.24 17.32 35.13
CA VAL A 343 38.83 16.54 36.23
C VAL A 343 39.53 15.29 35.71
N GLY A 344 38.94 14.62 34.70
CA GLY A 344 39.55 13.47 34.03
C GLY A 344 40.89 13.82 33.35
N GLU A 345 40.97 14.96 32.67
CA GLU A 345 42.20 15.43 32.03
C GLU A 345 43.32 15.75 33.04
N VAL A 346 42.98 16.40 34.16
CA VAL A 346 43.94 16.70 35.23
C VAL A 346 44.47 15.41 35.86
N ILE A 347 43.61 14.41 36.10
CA ILE A 347 44.04 13.10 36.61
C ILE A 347 44.95 12.40 35.59
N ARG A 348 44.66 12.52 34.28
CA ARG A 348 45.47 11.91 33.22
C ARG A 348 46.86 12.55 33.14
N ARG A 349 46.96 13.88 33.22
CA ARG A 349 48.23 14.61 33.29
C ARG A 349 49.05 14.23 34.53
N LYS A 350 48.41 14.11 35.69
CA LYS A 350 49.08 13.71 36.94
C LYS A 350 49.59 12.26 36.91
N LYS A 351 48.92 11.37 36.17
CA LYS A 351 49.42 10.01 35.94
C LYS A 351 50.58 9.96 34.96
N GLN A 352 50.60 10.83 33.95
CA GLN A 352 51.71 10.93 32.99
C GLN A 352 52.98 11.50 33.64
N GLY A 353 52.88 12.56 34.43
CA GLY A 353 54.05 13.13 35.14
C GLY A 353 54.54 12.32 36.36
N LYS A 354 54.03 11.10 36.58
CA LYS A 354 54.54 10.13 37.57
C LYS A 354 55.20 8.92 36.91
N ALA A 355 55.17 8.84 35.57
CA ALA A 355 55.74 7.76 34.78
C ALA A 355 57.07 8.17 34.10
N ASP A 356 57.44 9.45 34.19
CA ASP A 356 58.79 9.98 34.01
C ASP A 356 59.41 10.20 35.40
#